data_AF-A0A7C7V067-F1
#
_entry.id   AF-A0A7C7V067-F1
#
_cell.length_a   1.000
_cell.length_b   1.000
_cell.length_c   1.000
_cell.angle_alpha   90.00
_cell.angle_beta   90.00
_cell.angle_gamma   90.00
#
_symmetry.space_group_name_H-M   'P 1'
#
loop_
_entity.id
_entity.type
_entity.pdbx_description
1 polymer ?
#
loop_
_entity_poly.entity_id
_entity_poly.type
_entity_poly.pdbx_seq_one_letter_code
_entity_poly.pdbx_strand_id
1 'polypeptide(L)'
;MMKTIRGKVRGKTIELDEDPGMADGQAVEMIVRPAKPRQPWGEGIKRSAGALAESWSEEDDRILEEIQQDRKRASHREIPE
;
A
#
# COMPACT_ATOMS: atom_id res chain seq x y z
N MET A 1 -27.10 10.85 -16.34
CA MET A 1 -26.32 10.76 -15.09
C MET A 1 -24.84 10.67 -15.47
N MET A 2 -23.95 11.46 -14.88
CA MET A 2 -22.50 11.40 -15.23
C MET A 2 -21.87 10.17 -14.58
N LYS A 3 -21.40 9.21 -15.39
CA LYS A 3 -20.61 8.06 -14.92
C LYS A 3 -19.13 8.36 -15.18
N THR A 4 -18.28 8.16 -14.17
CA THR A 4 -16.83 8.17 -14.36
C THR A 4 -16.40 6.75 -14.71
N ILE A 5 -15.84 6.57 -15.90
CA ILE A 5 -15.33 5.27 -16.38
C ILE A 5 -13.81 5.37 -16.47
N ARG A 6 -13.12 4.33 -16.00
CA ARG A 6 -11.66 4.22 -16.14
C ARG A 6 -11.31 3.60 -17.48
N GLY A 7 -10.11 3.89 -17.96
CA GLY A 7 -9.60 3.30 -19.18
C GLY A 7 -8.13 3.59 -19.36
N LYS A 8 -7.55 2.99 -20.39
CA LYS A 8 -6.15 3.13 -20.77
C LYS A 8 -6.04 3.85 -22.10
N VAL A 9 -5.19 4.86 -22.15
CA VAL A 9 -4.87 5.59 -23.39
C VAL A 9 -3.94 4.72 -24.24
N ARG A 10 -4.33 4.46 -25.49
CA ARG A 10 -3.54 3.83 -26.55
C ARG A 10 -3.45 4.78 -27.75
N GLY A 11 -2.47 5.67 -27.73
CA GLY A 11 -2.34 6.72 -28.74
C GLY A 11 -3.51 7.71 -28.68
N LYS A 12 -4.42 7.64 -29.67
CA LYS A 12 -5.62 8.49 -29.75
C LYS A 12 -6.90 7.78 -29.29
N THR A 13 -6.83 6.51 -28.94
CA THR A 13 -7.96 5.70 -28.50
C THR A 13 -7.89 5.49 -26.99
N ILE A 14 -9.02 5.56 -26.29
CA ILE A 14 -9.12 5.16 -24.89
C ILE A 14 -9.85 3.82 -24.83
N GLU A 15 -9.17 2.79 -24.36
CA GLU A 15 -9.75 1.49 -24.06
C GLU A 15 -10.42 1.57 -22.69
N LEU A 16 -11.75 1.50 -22.65
CA LEU A 16 -12.52 1.62 -21.41
C LEU A 16 -12.52 0.28 -20.65
N ASP A 17 -12.42 0.35 -19.33
CA ASP A 17 -12.47 -0.84 -18.45
C ASP A 17 -13.91 -1.40 -18.31
N GLU A 18 -14.92 -0.60 -18.65
CA GLU A 18 -16.33 -0.92 -18.56
C GLU A 18 -17.09 -0.42 -19.79
N ASP A 19 -18.20 -1.08 -20.13
CA ASP A 19 -19.11 -0.65 -21.19
C ASP A 19 -19.77 0.70 -20.82
N PRO A 20 -19.63 1.75 -21.66
CA PRO A 20 -20.28 3.03 -21.46
C PRO A 20 -21.81 3.01 -21.72
N GLY A 21 -22.35 1.92 -22.27
CA GLY A 21 -23.76 1.78 -22.63
C GLY A 21 -24.18 2.65 -23.81
N MET A 22 -23.24 2.94 -24.72
CA MET A 22 -23.44 3.80 -25.89
C MET A 22 -23.37 2.97 -27.18
N ALA A 23 -24.06 3.45 -28.22
CA ALA A 23 -23.99 2.80 -29.52
C ALA A 23 -22.59 2.96 -30.13
N ASP A 24 -22.15 1.94 -30.88
CA ASP A 24 -20.89 2.02 -31.62
C ASP A 24 -20.92 3.19 -32.62
N GLY A 25 -19.81 3.92 -32.71
CA GLY A 25 -19.68 5.11 -33.56
C GLY A 25 -20.36 6.40 -33.05
N GLN A 26 -21.00 6.39 -31.87
CA GLN A 26 -21.59 7.61 -31.30
C GLN A 26 -20.52 8.64 -30.94
N ALA A 27 -20.67 9.88 -31.44
CA ALA A 27 -19.79 10.98 -31.07
C ALA A 27 -20.04 11.43 -29.62
N VAL A 28 -18.96 11.63 -28.86
CA VAL A 28 -19.02 12.00 -27.44
C VAL A 28 -18.00 13.07 -27.09
N GLU A 29 -18.34 13.93 -26.13
CA GLU A 29 -17.39 14.81 -25.46
C GLU A 29 -16.82 14.11 -24.21
N MET A 30 -15.51 14.26 -23.98
CA MET A 30 -14.82 13.59 -22.87
C MET A 30 -13.95 14.54 -22.06
N ILE A 31 -13.96 14.34 -20.74
CA ILE A 31 -13.04 15.00 -19.80
C ILE A 31 -12.05 13.95 -19.30
N VAL A 32 -10.79 14.08 -19.72
CA VAL A 32 -9.72 13.14 -19.32
C VAL A 32 -9.00 13.66 -18.09
N ARG A 33 -8.82 12.79 -17.09
CA ARG A 33 -8.03 13.09 -15.88
C ARG A 33 -7.02 11.96 -15.66
N PRO A 34 -5.77 12.26 -15.27
CA PRO A 34 -4.81 11.24 -14.85
C PRO A 34 -5.41 10.40 -13.72
N ALA A 35 -5.53 9.10 -13.93
CA ALA A 35 -6.00 8.19 -12.90
C ALA A 35 -4.84 7.83 -11.96
N LYS A 36 -5.05 7.97 -10.65
CA LYS A 36 -4.12 7.40 -9.68
C LYS A 36 -4.12 5.87 -9.82
N PRO A 37 -2.94 5.22 -9.82
CA PRO A 37 -2.88 3.77 -9.82
C PRO A 37 -3.66 3.23 -8.64
N ARG A 38 -4.48 2.20 -8.90
CA ARG A 38 -5.22 1.53 -7.83
C ARG A 38 -4.21 0.71 -7.05
N GLN A 39 -3.90 1.14 -5.83
CA GLN A 39 -3.03 0.35 -4.97
C GLN A 39 -3.79 -0.91 -4.55
N PRO A 40 -3.16 -2.10 -4.61
CA PRO A 40 -3.71 -3.29 -4.00
C PRO A 40 -4.10 -2.99 -2.55
N TRP A 41 -5.26 -3.53 -2.14
CA TRP A 41 -5.65 -3.47 -0.74
C TRP A 41 -4.54 -4.09 0.14
N GLY A 42 -4.23 -3.45 1.27
CA GLY A 42 -3.19 -3.92 2.19
C GLY A 42 -1.76 -3.45 1.87
N GLU A 43 -1.51 -2.83 0.71
CA GLU A 43 -0.17 -2.35 0.36
C GLU A 43 0.32 -1.23 1.32
N GLY A 44 -0.60 -0.37 1.76
CA GLY A 44 -0.28 0.64 2.79
C GLY A 44 0.08 0.01 4.14
N ILE A 45 -0.60 -1.06 4.54
CA ILE A 45 -0.34 -1.79 5.79
C ILE A 45 1.05 -2.44 5.72
N LYS A 46 1.36 -3.11 4.60
CA LYS A 46 2.69 -3.70 4.37
C LYS A 46 3.80 -2.68 4.47
N ARG A 47 3.63 -1.48 3.90
CA ARG A 47 4.63 -0.39 4.00
C ARG A 47 4.81 0.13 5.43
N SER A 48 3.81 -0.01 6.30
CA SER A 48 3.89 0.42 7.70
C SER A 48 4.39 -0.66 8.67
N ALA A 49 4.46 -1.93 8.25
CA ALA A 49 4.74 -3.07 9.12
C ALA A 49 6.23 -3.23 9.51
N GLY A 50 7.11 -2.31 9.07
CA GLY A 50 8.53 -2.31 9.44
C GLY A 50 9.39 -3.31 8.66
N ALA A 51 10.70 -3.29 8.93
CA ALA A 51 11.70 -4.02 8.14
C ALA A 51 11.59 -5.55 8.23
N LEU A 52 10.97 -6.07 9.29
CA LEU A 52 10.88 -7.50 9.57
C LEU A 52 9.49 -8.10 9.27
N ALA A 53 8.59 -7.34 8.65
CA ALA A 53 7.19 -7.75 8.45
C ALA A 53 7.01 -9.09 7.74
N GLU A 54 7.91 -9.44 6.82
CA GLU A 54 7.85 -10.66 6.02
C GLU A 54 8.85 -11.74 6.52
N SER A 55 9.65 -11.44 7.54
CA SER A 55 10.73 -12.31 8.03
C SER A 55 10.68 -12.59 9.53
N TRP A 56 9.68 -12.06 10.24
CA TRP A 56 9.50 -12.30 11.67
C TRP A 56 9.14 -13.76 11.94
N SER A 57 9.77 -14.33 12.97
CA SER A 57 9.64 -15.72 13.36
C SER A 57 9.49 -15.86 14.88
N GLU A 58 9.13 -17.07 15.33
CA GLU A 58 9.10 -17.39 16.77
C GLU A 58 10.48 -17.27 17.45
N GLU A 59 11.57 -17.35 16.66
CA GLU A 59 12.92 -17.13 17.18
C GLU A 59 13.15 -15.67 17.53
N ASP A 60 12.62 -14.73 16.73
CA ASP A 60 12.67 -13.29 17.03
C ASP A 60 11.95 -12.95 18.33
N ASP A 61 10.79 -13.59 18.59
CA ASP A 61 10.05 -13.43 19.84
C ASP A 61 10.88 -13.88 21.04
N ARG A 62 11.57 -15.03 20.92
CA ARG A 62 12.46 -15.55 21.97
C ARG A 62 13.64 -14.62 22.23
N ILE A 63 14.27 -14.10 21.17
CA ILE A 63 15.39 -13.16 21.26
C ILE A 63 14.95 -11.89 22.00
N LEU A 64 13.78 -11.34 21.67
CA LEU A 64 13.27 -10.14 22.33
C LEU A 64 12.93 -10.36 23.80
N GLU A 65 12.40 -11.54 24.14
CA GLU A 65 12.17 -11.91 25.53
C GLU A 65 13.48 -11.99 26.33
N GLU A 66 14.50 -12.62 25.76
CA GLU A 66 15.84 -12.70 26.37
C GLU A 66 16.44 -11.31 26.60
N ILE A 67 16.44 -10.45 25.57
CA ILE A 67 16.89 -9.05 25.68
C ILE A 67 16.13 -8.33 26.80
N GLN A 68 14.82 -8.56 26.92
CA GLN A 68 14.02 -7.93 27.96
C GLN A 68 14.38 -8.42 29.36
N GLN A 69 14.70 -9.72 29.54
CA GLN A 69 15.17 -10.24 30.83
C GLN A 69 16.54 -9.68 31.19
N ASP A 70 17.45 -9.57 30.22
CA ASP A 70 18.78 -9.01 30.43
C ASP A 70 18.72 -7.54 30.82
N ARG A 71 17.86 -6.75 30.16
CA ARG A 71 17.62 -5.34 30.53
C ARG A 71 17.13 -5.18 31.97
N LYS A 72 16.31 -6.11 32.46
CA LYS A 72 15.84 -6.09 33.85
C LYS A 72 16.95 -6.43 34.85
N ARG A 73 17.92 -7.24 34.44
CA ARG A 73 19.05 -7.69 35.28
C ARG A 73 20.25 -6.75 35.20
N ALA A 74 20.30 -5.89 34.20
CA ALA A 74 21.40 -4.97 33.97
C ALA A 74 21.53 -3.97 35.12
N SER A 75 22.59 -4.10 35.92
CA SER A 75 23.01 -3.08 36.88
C SER A 75 24.02 -2.14 36.23
N HIS A 76 23.82 -0.84 36.38
CA HIS A 76 24.75 0.18 35.88
C HIS A 76 25.44 0.84 37.07
N ARG A 77 26.69 1.28 36.89
CA ARG A 77 27.40 2.07 37.90
C ARG A 77 26.70 3.42 38.03
N GLU A 78 26.29 3.78 39.25
CA GLU A 78 25.74 5.11 39.50
C GLU A 78 26.81 6.18 39.26
N ILE A 79 26.42 7.26 38.58
CA ILE A 79 27.27 8.44 38.41
C ILE A 79 27.14 9.24 39.71
N PRO A 80 28.23 9.48 40.46
CA PRO A 80 28.18 10.31 41.66
C PRO A 80 27.74 11.73 41.33
N GLU A 81 26.90 12.33 42.18
CA GLU A 81 26.51 13.74 42.11
C GLU A 81 27.69 14.70 42.29
#